data_AF-A0A544XSJ3-F1
#
_entry.id   AF-A0A544XSJ3-F1
#
_cell.length_a   1.000
_cell.length_b   1.000
_cell.length_c   1.000
_cell.angle_alpha   90.00
_cell.angle_beta   90.00
_cell.angle_gamma   90.00
#
_symmetry.space_group_name_H-M   'P 1'
#
loop_
_entity.id
_entity.type
_entity.pdbx_description
1 polymer ?
#
loop_
_entity_poly.entity_id
_entity_poly.type
_entity_poly.pdbx_seq_one_letter_code
_entity_poly.pdbx_strand_id
1 'polypeptide(L)'
;MNATFEDRLLAQLKAEIVAREARTRVPAVRRIARPRYLAGAVVAAAAVAAAVPLVVGGQTPAYALTKNPDGSINLKINEFRDPDQVERDLAKMGVHADITYLPLGKRCADGRAPFVKGDRTSFAKKDLESRDPAVQARIRRQLENTPSSKAIRPENGITIHPEFIEPGQTVMIEVNENPVEPDAGHPGVAWQFSGRLTEGPVQPCRVVDDPTAFEIGNATPSPGS
;
A
#
# COMPACT_ATOMS: atom_id res chain seq x y z
N MET A 1 42.30 18.91 -10.71
CA MET A 1 40.85 19.12 -10.48
C MET A 1 40.32 17.86 -9.83
N ASN A 2 40.03 17.91 -8.53
CA ASN A 2 39.64 16.74 -7.76
C ASN A 2 38.13 16.54 -7.88
N ALA A 3 37.70 15.44 -8.53
CA ALA A 3 36.30 15.04 -8.53
C ALA A 3 35.82 14.83 -7.07
N THR A 4 34.65 15.37 -6.75
CA THR A 4 34.10 15.38 -5.41
C THR A 4 33.59 13.99 -5.01
N PHE A 5 33.31 13.79 -3.72
CA PHE A 5 32.74 12.54 -3.22
C PHE A 5 31.38 12.22 -3.88
N GLU A 6 30.58 13.25 -4.12
CA GLU A 6 29.27 13.16 -4.77
C GLU A 6 29.39 12.69 -6.22
N ASP A 7 30.38 13.19 -6.97
CA ASP A 7 30.65 12.76 -8.35
C ASP A 7 30.98 11.27 -8.43
N ARG A 8 31.69 10.73 -7.42
CA ARG A 8 32.01 9.31 -7.34
C ARG A 8 30.79 8.46 -7.03
N LEU A 9 29.92 8.92 -6.14
CA LEU A 9 28.67 8.24 -5.82
C LEU A 9 27.73 8.19 -7.03
N LEU A 10 27.60 9.31 -7.74
CA LEU A 10 26.81 9.43 -8.96
C LEU A 10 27.34 8.52 -10.07
N ALA A 11 28.65 8.44 -10.24
CA ALA A 11 29.26 7.55 -11.22
C ALA A 11 29.01 6.07 -10.90
N GLN A 12 29.12 5.68 -9.62
CA GLN A 12 28.82 4.31 -9.19
C GLN A 12 27.35 3.94 -9.37
N LEU A 13 26.43 4.84 -9.01
CA LEU A 13 25.00 4.59 -9.16
C LEU A 13 24.61 4.43 -10.64
N LYS A 14 25.12 5.31 -11.51
CA LYS A 14 24.89 5.21 -12.95
C LYS A 14 25.43 3.90 -13.53
N ALA A 15 26.61 3.46 -13.08
CA ALA A 15 27.18 2.19 -13.52
C ALA A 15 26.33 0.97 -13.11
N GLU A 16 25.78 0.97 -11.89
CA GLU A 16 24.90 -0.09 -11.40
C GLU A 16 23.57 -0.15 -12.17
N ILE A 17 22.99 1.00 -12.52
CA ILE A 17 21.77 1.08 -13.34
C ILE A 17 22.02 0.48 -14.73
N VAL A 18 23.11 0.88 -15.41
CA VAL A 18 23.48 0.34 -16.73
C VAL A 18 23.74 -1.18 -16.66
N ALA A 19 24.40 -1.65 -15.60
CA ALA A 19 24.64 -3.08 -15.39
C ALA A 19 23.34 -3.86 -15.17
N ARG A 20 22.36 -3.27 -14.47
CA ARG A 20 21.03 -3.86 -14.30
C ARG A 20 20.28 -3.92 -15.61
N GLU A 21 20.23 -2.84 -16.38
CA GLU A 21 19.59 -2.82 -17.71
C GLU A 21 20.20 -3.86 -18.67
N ALA A 22 21.52 -4.03 -18.63
CA ALA A 22 22.22 -5.04 -19.43
C ALA A 22 21.86 -6.48 -19.01
N ARG A 23 21.66 -6.73 -17.70
CA ARG A 23 21.18 -8.03 -17.19
C ARG A 23 19.71 -8.30 -17.53
N THR A 24 18.88 -7.26 -17.62
CA THR A 24 17.47 -7.38 -17.98
C THR A 24 17.25 -7.66 -19.48
N ARG A 25 18.22 -7.31 -20.35
CA ARG A 25 18.21 -7.73 -21.76
C ARG A 25 18.68 -9.18 -21.89
N VAL A 26 17.77 -10.12 -21.65
CA VAL A 26 17.97 -11.52 -22.07
C VAL A 26 18.03 -11.54 -23.61
N PRO A 27 19.10 -12.03 -24.25
CA PRO A 27 19.11 -12.19 -25.70
C PRO A 27 18.02 -13.18 -26.10
N ALA A 28 17.12 -12.76 -26.99
CA ALA A 28 16.09 -13.61 -27.55
C ALA A 28 16.75 -14.80 -28.25
N VAL A 29 16.73 -15.97 -27.61
CA VAL A 29 17.24 -17.22 -28.17
C VAL A 29 16.41 -17.54 -29.42
N ARG A 30 17.06 -17.42 -30.58
CA ARG A 30 16.51 -17.71 -31.90
C ARG A 30 16.22 -19.22 -31.97
N ARG A 31 14.93 -19.59 -31.87
CA ARG A 31 14.48 -21.00 -31.97
C ARG A 31 14.79 -21.53 -33.38
N ILE A 32 15.83 -22.37 -33.47
CA ILE A 32 16.07 -23.22 -34.64
C ILE A 32 15.17 -24.44 -34.47
N ALA A 33 14.12 -24.53 -35.28
CA ALA A 33 13.32 -25.73 -35.40
C ALA A 33 14.08 -26.79 -36.19
N ARG A 34 14.10 -28.04 -35.70
CA ARG A 34 14.04 -29.31 -36.49
C ARG A 34 14.04 -30.55 -35.55
N PRO A 35 13.57 -31.74 -36.02
CA PRO A 35 12.62 -32.55 -35.25
C PRO A 35 13.03 -34.01 -34.96
N ARG A 36 12.25 -34.64 -34.07
CA ARG A 36 12.03 -36.10 -33.79
C ARG A 36 13.20 -36.89 -33.15
N TYR A 37 12.99 -37.44 -31.94
CA TYR A 37 12.44 -38.79 -31.64
C TYR A 37 12.63 -39.17 -30.14
N LEU A 38 11.53 -39.61 -29.53
CA LEU A 38 11.33 -40.66 -28.51
C LEU A 38 12.07 -40.72 -27.15
N ALA A 39 11.22 -40.84 -26.12
CA ALA A 39 11.29 -41.71 -24.93
C ALA A 39 12.01 -41.21 -23.65
N GLY A 40 11.27 -41.22 -22.54
CA GLY A 40 11.82 -41.22 -21.18
C GLY A 40 11.00 -40.39 -20.18
N ALA A 41 9.95 -40.98 -19.62
CA ALA A 41 9.14 -40.38 -18.56
C ALA A 41 9.87 -40.41 -17.20
N VAL A 42 9.99 -39.25 -16.54
CA VAL A 42 10.10 -39.15 -15.08
C VAL A 42 9.17 -38.02 -14.64
N VAL A 43 8.11 -38.40 -13.93
CA VAL A 43 7.15 -37.48 -13.31
C VAL A 43 7.78 -36.94 -12.04
N ALA A 44 8.19 -35.67 -12.07
CA ALA A 44 8.41 -34.89 -10.87
C ALA A 44 7.32 -33.83 -10.81
N ALA A 45 6.34 -34.04 -9.93
CA ALA A 45 5.30 -33.07 -9.62
C ALA A 45 5.93 -31.89 -8.86
N ALA A 46 6.47 -30.92 -9.60
CA ALA A 46 6.69 -29.59 -9.07
C ALA A 46 5.37 -28.83 -9.21
N ALA A 47 4.75 -28.49 -8.08
CA ALA A 47 3.61 -27.60 -8.03
C ALA A 47 4.05 -26.24 -8.62
N VAL A 48 3.74 -26.02 -9.89
CA VAL A 48 3.87 -24.72 -10.52
C VAL A 48 2.76 -23.86 -9.93
N ALA A 49 3.10 -22.96 -9.01
CA ALA A 49 2.23 -21.84 -8.69
C ALA A 49 2.00 -21.09 -10.01
N ALA A 50 0.78 -21.22 -10.55
CA ALA A 50 0.39 -20.53 -11.76
C ALA A 50 0.28 -19.03 -11.46
N ALA A 51 1.40 -18.31 -11.55
CA ALA A 51 1.33 -16.90 -11.88
C ALA A 51 0.82 -16.83 -13.32
N VAL A 52 -0.43 -16.42 -13.52
CA VAL A 52 -0.93 -16.05 -14.85
C VAL A 52 -0.43 -14.63 -15.09
N PRO A 53 0.62 -14.40 -15.91
CA PRO A 53 0.96 -13.06 -16.27
C PRO A 53 0.00 -12.71 -17.41
N LEU A 54 -1.08 -12.01 -17.09
CA LEU A 54 -1.86 -11.30 -18.11
C LEU A 54 -1.00 -10.16 -18.64
N VAL A 55 -0.05 -10.48 -19.53
CA VAL A 55 0.64 -9.47 -20.34
C VAL A 55 -0.25 -9.18 -21.53
N VAL A 56 -1.18 -8.25 -21.32
CA VAL A 56 -1.85 -7.52 -22.38
C VAL A 56 -1.35 -6.08 -22.31
N GLY A 57 -0.61 -5.66 -23.34
CA GLY A 57 -0.31 -4.27 -23.71
C GLY A 57 -0.11 -3.22 -22.61
N GLY A 58 1.16 -2.91 -22.30
CA GLY A 58 1.65 -1.52 -22.31
C GLY A 58 1.13 -0.47 -21.33
N GLN A 59 0.30 -0.79 -20.33
CA GLN A 59 -0.02 0.14 -19.24
C GLN A 59 0.10 -0.58 -17.89
N THR A 60 0.75 0.05 -16.91
CA THR A 60 0.69 -0.41 -15.53
C THR A 60 -0.76 -0.34 -15.06
N PRO A 61 -1.34 -1.42 -14.52
CA PRO A 61 -2.71 -1.39 -14.01
C PRO A 61 -2.88 -0.31 -12.94
N ALA A 62 -4.10 0.20 -12.75
CA ALA A 62 -4.41 1.24 -11.76
C ALA A 62 -4.02 0.82 -10.32
N TYR A 63 -3.92 -0.47 -10.05
CA TYR A 63 -3.45 -1.02 -8.79
C TYR A 63 -2.80 -2.40 -8.96
N ALA A 64 -2.12 -2.87 -7.91
CA ALA A 64 -1.66 -4.25 -7.80
C ALA A 64 -2.01 -4.80 -6.42
N LEU A 65 -2.53 -6.03 -6.39
CA LEU A 65 -2.73 -6.82 -5.19
C LEU A 65 -1.71 -7.96 -5.15
N THR A 66 -0.96 -8.07 -4.07
CA THR A 66 0.01 -9.16 -3.87
C THR A 66 -0.27 -9.85 -2.55
N LYS A 67 -0.55 -11.16 -2.59
CA LYS A 67 -0.61 -11.99 -1.38
C LYS A 67 0.79 -12.40 -0.97
N ASN A 68 1.16 -12.11 0.27
CA ASN A 68 2.44 -12.47 0.84
C ASN A 68 2.38 -13.88 1.48
N PRO A 69 3.54 -14.53 1.71
CA PRO A 69 3.58 -15.85 2.33
C PRO A 69 3.01 -15.91 3.75
N ASP A 70 3.02 -14.79 4.48
CA ASP A 70 2.45 -14.68 5.83
C ASP A 70 0.92 -14.54 5.84
N GLY A 71 0.29 -14.43 4.67
CA GLY A 71 -1.15 -14.27 4.52
C GLY A 71 -1.61 -12.82 4.32
N SER A 72 -0.74 -11.84 4.54
CA SER A 72 -1.03 -10.42 4.30
C SER A 72 -1.20 -10.11 2.81
N ILE A 73 -1.87 -9.01 2.51
CA ILE A 73 -2.18 -8.55 1.15
C ILE A 73 -1.66 -7.13 1.00
N ASN A 74 -0.71 -6.92 0.11
CA ASN A 74 -0.25 -5.58 -0.26
C ASN A 74 -1.13 -5.04 -1.38
N LEU A 75 -1.80 -3.92 -1.10
CA LEU A 75 -2.45 -3.07 -2.07
C LEU A 75 -1.52 -1.91 -2.44
N LYS A 76 -1.08 -1.91 -3.69
CA LYS A 76 -0.37 -0.79 -4.29
C LYS A 76 -1.30 -0.07 -5.26
N ILE A 77 -1.58 1.20 -5.00
CA ILE A 77 -2.35 2.07 -5.89
C ILE A 77 -1.35 2.81 -6.77
N ASN A 78 -1.52 2.71 -8.10
CA ASN A 78 -0.74 3.45 -9.09
C ASN A 78 -1.55 4.62 -9.66
N GLU A 79 -2.87 4.47 -9.75
CA GLU A 79 -3.80 5.48 -10.24
C GLU A 79 -5.10 5.40 -9.43
N PHE A 80 -5.67 6.55 -9.06
CA PHE A 80 -6.85 6.66 -8.21
C PHE A 80 -8.15 6.51 -9.01
N ARG A 81 -8.30 5.38 -9.69
CA ARG A 81 -9.50 4.99 -10.43
C ARG A 81 -9.90 3.55 -10.16
N ASP A 82 -11.13 3.22 -10.52
CA ASP A 82 -11.71 1.87 -10.41
C ASP A 82 -11.71 1.26 -8.99
N PRO A 83 -12.12 1.99 -7.93
CA PRO A 83 -12.14 1.44 -6.56
C PRO A 83 -12.99 0.16 -6.46
N ASP A 84 -14.15 0.10 -7.13
CA ASP A 84 -15.02 -1.09 -7.14
C ASP A 84 -14.30 -2.35 -7.67
N GLN A 85 -13.33 -2.18 -8.57
CA GLN A 85 -12.56 -3.30 -9.12
C GLN A 85 -11.53 -3.80 -8.11
N VAL A 86 -10.91 -2.90 -7.35
CA VAL A 86 -10.05 -3.24 -6.21
C VAL A 86 -10.84 -4.02 -5.16
N GLU A 87 -12.02 -3.52 -4.79
CA GLU A 87 -12.91 -4.17 -3.81
C GLU A 87 -13.31 -5.58 -4.25
N ARG A 88 -13.71 -5.75 -5.51
CA ARG A 88 -14.06 -7.07 -6.07
C ARG A 88 -12.89 -8.04 -6.02
N ASP A 89 -11.67 -7.58 -6.27
CA ASP A 89 -10.50 -8.44 -6.26
C ASP A 89 -10.02 -8.76 -4.85
N LEU A 90 -10.13 -7.82 -3.90
CA LEU A 90 -9.95 -8.09 -2.48
C LEU A 90 -10.97 -9.11 -1.96
N ALA A 91 -12.23 -9.02 -2.41
CA ALA A 91 -13.26 -9.98 -2.03
C ALA A 91 -12.95 -11.40 -2.50
N LYS A 92 -12.36 -11.58 -3.70
CA LYS A 92 -11.85 -12.88 -4.17
C LYS A 92 -10.72 -13.43 -3.29
N MET A 93 -10.02 -12.56 -2.57
CA MET A 93 -8.97 -12.90 -1.62
C MET A 93 -9.50 -13.05 -0.18
N GLY A 94 -10.81 -12.95 0.03
CA GLY A 94 -11.46 -13.11 1.34
C GLY A 94 -11.60 -11.84 2.16
N VAL A 95 -11.34 -10.66 1.57
CA VAL A 95 -11.43 -9.36 2.26
C VAL A 95 -12.57 -8.55 1.67
N HIS A 96 -13.59 -8.25 2.47
CA HIS A 96 -14.61 -7.27 2.11
C HIS A 96 -14.08 -5.86 2.37
N ALA A 97 -14.07 -5.01 1.35
CA ALA A 97 -13.56 -3.65 1.46
C ALA A 97 -14.56 -2.62 0.91
N ASP A 98 -14.47 -1.38 1.43
CA ASP A 98 -15.06 -0.16 0.88
C ASP A 98 -13.91 0.81 0.64
N ILE A 99 -13.68 1.20 -0.62
CA ILE A 99 -12.56 2.03 -1.03
C ILE A 99 -13.11 3.30 -1.66
N THR A 100 -12.79 4.43 -1.06
CA THR A 100 -13.19 5.74 -1.57
C THR A 100 -11.97 6.56 -1.95
N TYR A 101 -11.93 7.07 -3.17
CA TYR A 101 -10.91 8.02 -3.63
C TYR A 101 -11.44 9.44 -3.57
N LEU A 102 -10.64 10.34 -3.00
CA LEU A 102 -10.99 11.73 -2.73
C LEU A 102 -9.83 12.64 -3.11
N PRO A 103 -10.09 13.90 -3.49
CA PRO A 103 -9.05 14.91 -3.54
C PRO A 103 -8.45 15.16 -2.14
N LEU A 104 -7.19 15.58 -2.09
CA LEU A 104 -6.56 16.09 -0.86
C LEU A 104 -7.34 17.30 -0.32
N GLY A 105 -7.50 17.39 1.00
CA GLY A 105 -8.34 18.40 1.65
C GLY A 105 -9.84 18.07 1.64
N LYS A 106 -10.22 16.87 1.18
CA LYS A 106 -11.58 16.34 1.29
C LYS A 106 -11.60 15.10 2.17
N ARG A 107 -12.72 14.83 2.81
CA ARG A 107 -12.98 13.57 3.51
C ARG A 107 -14.44 13.19 3.35
N CYS A 108 -14.80 11.96 3.70
CA CYS A 108 -16.20 11.68 3.89
C CYS A 108 -16.71 12.22 5.23
N ALA A 109 -17.98 12.62 5.26
CA ALA A 109 -18.64 13.05 6.49
C ALA A 109 -18.64 11.94 7.54
N ASP A 110 -18.58 12.34 8.81
CA ASP A 110 -18.62 11.41 9.93
C ASP A 110 -19.92 10.59 9.95
N GLY A 111 -19.85 9.38 10.53
CA GLY A 111 -21.01 8.50 10.66
C GLY A 111 -21.29 7.62 9.44
N ARG A 112 -20.35 7.47 8.50
CA ARG A 112 -20.48 6.48 7.40
C ARG A 112 -20.68 5.05 7.89
N ALA A 113 -20.00 4.69 8.97
CA ALA A 113 -20.08 3.35 9.54
C ALA A 113 -19.61 3.37 11.03
N PRO A 114 -20.09 2.42 11.87
CA PRO A 114 -19.71 2.33 13.29
C PRO A 114 -18.29 1.79 13.48
N PHE A 115 -17.63 2.14 14.58
CA PHE A 115 -16.27 1.65 14.87
C PHE A 115 -16.39 0.23 15.41
N VAL A 116 -15.48 -0.67 15.00
CA VAL A 116 -15.36 -1.97 15.66
C VAL A 116 -15.00 -1.79 17.14
N LYS A 117 -15.37 -2.77 17.95
CA LYS A 117 -15.00 -2.78 19.37
C LYS A 117 -13.48 -2.75 19.52
N GLY A 118 -12.97 -1.80 20.29
CA GLY A 118 -11.53 -1.65 20.58
C GLY A 118 -10.79 -0.60 19.74
N ASP A 119 -11.43 -0.05 18.70
CA ASP A 119 -10.84 1.03 17.90
C ASP A 119 -10.98 2.42 18.55
N ARG A 120 -12.07 2.64 19.29
CA ARG A 120 -12.32 3.92 19.94
C ARG A 120 -11.36 4.08 21.12
N THR A 121 -10.24 4.73 20.85
CA THR A 121 -9.30 5.18 21.86
C THR A 121 -9.65 6.62 22.26
N SER A 122 -9.61 6.90 23.56
CA SER A 122 -9.78 8.25 24.10
C SER A 122 -8.54 8.61 24.89
N PHE A 123 -7.90 9.72 24.52
CA PHE A 123 -6.76 10.25 25.24
C PHE A 123 -7.18 11.52 25.97
N ALA A 124 -6.57 11.78 27.13
CA ALA A 124 -6.76 13.07 27.79
C ALA A 124 -6.19 14.18 26.90
N LYS A 125 -6.88 15.33 26.82
CA LYS A 125 -6.42 16.48 26.01
C LYS A 125 -4.96 16.86 26.32
N LYS A 126 -4.59 16.89 27.60
CA LYS A 126 -3.22 17.16 28.06
C LYS A 126 -2.18 16.16 27.51
N ASP A 127 -2.58 14.91 27.27
CA ASP A 127 -1.69 13.89 26.74
C ASP A 127 -1.47 14.11 25.24
N LEU A 128 -2.54 14.49 24.51
CA LEU A 128 -2.47 14.85 23.09
C LEU A 128 -1.64 16.12 22.83
N GLU A 129 -1.69 17.08 23.75
CA GLU A 129 -0.91 18.33 23.69
C GLU A 129 0.55 18.16 24.18
N SER A 130 0.89 16.99 24.73
CA SER A 130 2.20 16.75 25.32
C SER A 130 3.28 16.59 24.26
N ARG A 131 4.42 17.26 24.51
CA ARG A 131 5.67 17.09 23.74
C ARG A 131 6.64 16.09 24.39
N ASP A 132 6.25 15.46 25.50
CA ASP A 132 7.06 14.44 26.16
C ASP A 132 7.15 13.18 25.26
N PRO A 133 8.35 12.75 24.84
CA PRO A 133 8.53 11.57 24.00
C PRO A 133 7.95 10.29 24.60
N ALA A 134 7.95 10.13 25.93
CA ALA A 134 7.38 8.96 26.59
C ALA A 134 5.84 8.96 26.49
N VAL A 135 5.22 10.13 26.59
CA VAL A 135 3.77 10.30 26.39
C VAL A 135 3.40 10.01 24.94
N GLN A 136 4.13 10.57 23.98
CA GLN A 136 3.90 10.33 22.56
C GLN A 136 4.09 8.86 22.18
N ALA A 137 5.14 8.21 22.68
CA ALA A 137 5.38 6.78 22.44
C ALA A 137 4.27 5.89 23.02
N ARG A 138 3.73 6.25 24.20
CA ARG A 138 2.58 5.55 24.80
C ARG A 138 1.33 5.69 23.94
N ILE A 139 1.00 6.91 23.51
CA ILE A 139 -0.16 7.18 22.63
C ILE A 139 -0.02 6.40 21.34
N ARG A 140 1.14 6.50 20.66
CA ARG A 140 1.42 5.78 19.42
C ARG A 140 1.24 4.26 19.60
N ARG A 141 1.83 3.68 20.65
CA ARG A 141 1.67 2.25 20.96
C ARG A 141 0.20 1.86 21.19
N GLN A 142 -0.60 2.72 21.82
CA GLN A 142 -2.02 2.45 22.03
C GLN A 142 -2.80 2.50 20.71
N LEU A 143 -2.50 3.46 19.83
CA LEU A 143 -3.09 3.55 18.49
C LEU A 143 -2.71 2.33 17.63
N GLU A 144 -1.43 1.95 17.59
CA GLU A 144 -0.92 0.79 16.85
C GLU A 144 -1.51 -0.55 17.30
N ASN A 145 -2.09 -0.60 18.51
CA ASN A 145 -2.69 -1.80 19.07
C ASN A 145 -4.20 -1.93 18.83
N THR A 146 -4.82 -0.94 18.19
CA THR A 146 -6.23 -1.01 17.80
C THR A 146 -6.46 -2.12 16.76
N PRO A 147 -7.66 -2.74 16.71
CA PRO A 147 -8.03 -3.69 15.65
C PRO A 147 -7.73 -3.15 14.25
N SER A 148 -8.15 -1.93 13.94
CA SER A 148 -7.92 -1.29 12.64
C SER A 148 -6.44 -1.15 12.30
N SER A 149 -5.62 -0.64 13.24
CA SER A 149 -4.18 -0.49 12.98
C SER A 149 -3.44 -1.81 12.87
N LYS A 150 -3.97 -2.91 13.44
CA LYS A 150 -3.42 -4.25 13.22
C LYS A 150 -3.77 -4.79 11.84
N ALA A 151 -5.03 -4.62 11.43
CA ALA A 151 -5.53 -5.12 10.16
C ALA A 151 -5.06 -4.32 8.94
N ILE A 152 -4.80 -3.01 9.08
CA ILE A 152 -4.48 -2.12 7.95
C ILE A 152 -3.25 -1.29 8.32
N ARG A 153 -2.14 -1.56 7.64
CA ARG A 153 -0.83 -0.97 7.91
C ARG A 153 -0.36 -0.08 6.76
N PRO A 154 0.22 1.11 7.03
CA PRO A 154 0.82 1.97 6.02
C PRO A 154 2.24 1.48 5.65
N GLU A 155 2.36 0.22 5.25
CA GLU A 155 3.62 -0.39 4.83
C GLU A 155 3.49 -0.90 3.39
N ASN A 156 4.57 -0.79 2.59
CA ASN A 156 4.61 -1.23 1.19
C ASN A 156 3.42 -0.74 0.31
N GLY A 157 2.92 0.46 0.58
CA GLY A 157 1.62 0.94 0.08
C GLY A 157 0.60 0.85 1.20
N ILE A 158 -0.37 -0.07 1.05
CA ILE A 158 -1.32 -0.42 2.10
C ILE A 158 -1.26 -1.94 2.29
N THR A 159 -0.79 -2.41 3.44
CA THR A 159 -0.82 -3.85 3.76
C THR A 159 -2.03 -4.17 4.62
N ILE A 160 -2.82 -5.12 4.14
CA ILE A 160 -3.99 -5.65 4.83
C ILE A 160 -3.59 -6.99 5.44
N HIS A 161 -3.92 -7.21 6.71
CA HIS A 161 -3.62 -8.41 7.49
C HIS A 161 -4.94 -9.13 7.80
N PRO A 162 -5.39 -10.07 6.93
CA PRO A 162 -6.70 -10.71 7.05
C PRO A 162 -6.94 -11.45 8.36
N GLU A 163 -5.89 -11.89 9.05
CA GLU A 163 -5.97 -12.58 10.33
C GLU A 163 -6.54 -11.73 11.47
N PHE A 164 -6.55 -10.40 11.33
CA PHE A 164 -7.15 -9.46 12.28
C PHE A 164 -8.56 -9.00 11.88
N ILE A 165 -9.12 -9.56 10.80
CA ILE A 165 -10.45 -9.20 10.28
C ILE A 165 -11.44 -10.28 10.70
N GLU A 166 -12.40 -9.92 11.54
CA GLU A 166 -13.45 -10.85 11.96
C GLU A 166 -14.49 -11.04 10.83
N PRO A 167 -15.16 -12.21 10.77
CA PRO A 167 -16.23 -12.44 9.81
C PRO A 167 -17.32 -11.36 9.88
N GLY A 168 -17.66 -10.77 8.73
CA GLY A 168 -18.67 -9.71 8.62
C GLY A 168 -18.13 -8.29 8.83
N GLN A 169 -16.84 -8.12 9.14
CA GLN A 169 -16.20 -6.81 9.14
C GLN A 169 -15.85 -6.36 7.72
N THR A 170 -15.86 -5.04 7.51
CA THR A 170 -15.45 -4.39 6.26
C THR A 170 -14.20 -3.56 6.49
N VAL A 171 -13.23 -3.68 5.58
CA VAL A 171 -12.04 -2.84 5.48
C VAL A 171 -12.40 -1.55 4.74
N MET A 172 -12.67 -0.48 5.46
CA MET A 172 -12.96 0.84 4.91
C MET A 172 -11.65 1.62 4.72
N ILE A 173 -11.34 2.01 3.49
CA ILE A 173 -10.14 2.76 3.12
C ILE A 173 -10.58 4.04 2.40
N GLU A 174 -10.21 5.19 2.93
CA GLU A 174 -10.37 6.47 2.24
C GLU A 174 -8.98 6.95 1.83
N VAL A 175 -8.78 7.15 0.52
CA VAL A 175 -7.51 7.60 -0.05
C VAL A 175 -7.67 9.01 -0.59
N ASN A 176 -6.77 9.88 -0.18
CA ASN A 176 -6.72 11.27 -0.59
C ASN A 176 -5.55 11.49 -1.55
N GLU A 177 -5.85 11.74 -2.81
CA GLU A 177 -4.87 12.07 -3.84
C GLU A 177 -4.52 13.55 -3.81
N ASN A 178 -3.23 13.87 -3.82
CA ASN A 178 -2.79 15.22 -4.12
C ASN A 178 -2.85 15.42 -5.65
N PRO A 179 -3.72 16.32 -6.16
CA PRO A 179 -3.83 16.54 -7.60
C PRO A 179 -2.58 17.18 -8.21
N VAL A 180 -1.67 17.70 -7.36
CA VAL A 180 -0.39 18.24 -7.77
C VAL A 180 0.71 17.27 -7.33
N GLU A 181 1.45 16.75 -8.29
CA GLU A 181 2.58 15.86 -8.02
C GLU A 181 3.65 16.60 -7.21
N PRO A 182 4.08 16.09 -6.04
CA PRO A 182 5.12 16.74 -5.25
C PRO A 182 6.45 16.81 -6.00
N ASP A 183 7.12 17.94 -5.91
CA ASP A 183 8.43 18.17 -6.49
C ASP A 183 9.35 18.92 -5.51
N ALA A 184 10.59 19.21 -5.91
CA ALA A 184 11.55 19.90 -5.06
C ALA A 184 11.15 21.36 -4.71
N GLY A 185 10.35 22.00 -5.56
CA GLY A 185 9.78 23.34 -5.34
C GLY A 185 8.44 23.32 -4.59
N HIS A 186 7.73 22.20 -4.62
CA HIS A 186 6.44 21.97 -3.96
C HIS A 186 6.51 20.67 -3.13
N PRO A 187 7.25 20.66 -2.01
CA PRO A 187 7.35 19.48 -1.17
C PRO A 187 5.97 19.12 -0.59
N GLY A 188 5.65 17.83 -0.60
CA GLY A 188 4.37 17.32 -0.12
C GLY A 188 4.27 15.80 -0.26
N VAL A 189 3.13 15.24 0.15
CA VAL A 189 2.79 13.85 -0.13
C VAL A 189 2.04 13.74 -1.45
N ALA A 190 2.31 12.69 -2.22
CA ALA A 190 1.57 12.43 -3.46
C ALA A 190 0.13 11.98 -3.16
N TRP A 191 -0.06 11.30 -2.04
CA TRP A 191 -1.35 10.91 -1.51
C TRP A 191 -1.20 10.49 -0.04
N GLN A 192 -2.33 10.39 0.65
CA GLN A 192 -2.45 9.84 2.01
C GLN A 192 -3.68 8.93 2.07
N PHE A 193 -3.81 8.14 3.13
CA PHE A 193 -5.01 7.33 3.34
C PHE A 193 -5.36 7.20 4.82
N SER A 194 -6.61 6.88 5.07
CA SER A 194 -7.08 6.33 6.34
C SER A 194 -7.61 4.92 6.11
N GLY A 195 -7.38 4.03 7.06
CA GLY A 195 -7.84 2.66 7.02
C GLY A 195 -8.52 2.29 8.33
N ARG A 196 -9.70 1.68 8.25
CA ARG A 196 -10.45 1.27 9.42
C ARG A 196 -11.35 0.06 9.17
N LEU A 197 -11.45 -0.80 10.17
CA LEU A 197 -12.47 -1.83 10.27
C LEU A 197 -13.82 -1.27 10.74
N THR A 198 -14.88 -1.77 10.13
CA THR A 198 -16.25 -1.43 10.51
C THR A 198 -17.18 -2.63 10.47
N GLU A 199 -18.36 -2.49 11.09
CA GLU A 199 -19.41 -3.49 11.16
C GLU A 199 -20.67 -2.96 10.47
N GLY A 200 -21.34 -3.83 9.70
CA GLY A 200 -22.60 -3.48 9.04
C GLY A 200 -22.43 -2.67 7.76
N PRO A 201 -23.54 -2.17 7.19
CA PRO A 201 -23.52 -1.49 5.90
C PRO A 201 -22.80 -0.13 5.97
N VAL A 202 -21.85 0.09 5.06
CA VAL A 202 -21.17 1.38 4.89
C VAL A 202 -22.09 2.34 4.13
N GLN A 203 -22.37 3.50 4.70
CA GLN A 203 -23.16 4.53 4.04
C GLN A 203 -22.35 5.21 2.92
N PRO A 204 -23.02 5.69 1.86
CA PRO A 204 -22.36 6.42 0.78
C PRO A 204 -21.53 7.60 1.30
N CYS A 205 -20.40 7.87 0.64
CA CYS A 205 -19.55 9.01 0.99
C CYS A 205 -20.24 10.33 0.66
N ARG A 206 -20.60 11.09 1.69
CA ARG A 206 -20.92 12.51 1.55
C ARG A 206 -19.64 13.32 1.73
N VAL A 207 -19.10 13.84 0.64
CA VAL A 207 -17.82 14.57 0.63
C VAL A 207 -17.96 15.90 1.40
N VAL A 208 -17.02 16.17 2.30
CA VAL A 208 -16.89 17.42 3.08
C VAL A 208 -15.44 17.88 3.08
N ASP A 209 -15.21 19.13 3.51
CA ASP A 209 -13.84 19.66 3.68
C ASP A 209 -13.12 18.99 4.85
N ASP A 210 -11.83 18.73 4.64
CA ASP A 210 -10.90 18.29 5.66
C ASP A 210 -9.79 19.33 5.87
N PRO A 211 -9.92 20.20 6.89
CA PRO A 211 -8.90 21.20 7.19
C PRO A 211 -7.61 20.56 7.73
N THR A 212 -7.66 19.32 8.22
CA THR A 212 -6.51 18.64 8.84
C THR A 212 -5.58 18.00 7.81
N ALA A 213 -6.01 17.87 6.55
CA ALA A 213 -5.22 17.24 5.49
C ALA A 213 -3.88 17.93 5.19
N PHE A 214 -3.71 19.19 5.60
CA PHE A 214 -2.48 19.96 5.45
C PHE A 214 -1.68 20.10 6.76
N GLU A 215 -2.17 19.53 7.86
CA GLU A 215 -1.46 19.49 9.13
C GLU A 215 -0.41 18.37 9.08
N ILE A 216 0.80 18.71 8.64
CA ILE A 216 1.93 17.77 8.66
C ILE A 216 2.36 17.58 10.12
N GLY A 217 1.98 16.45 10.72
CA GLY A 217 2.49 16.07 12.05
C GLY A 217 4.02 15.99 12.07
N ASN A 218 4.63 16.05 13.25
CA ASN A 218 6.06 15.78 13.41
C ASN A 218 6.30 14.27 13.19
N ALA A 219 6.45 13.87 11.93
CA ALA A 219 6.69 12.49 11.52
C ALA A 219 8.13 12.05 11.88
N THR A 220 8.49 12.08 13.16
CA THR A 220 9.74 11.49 13.65
C THR A 220 9.55 9.96 13.68
N PRO A 221 10.28 9.20 12.82
CA PRO A 221 10.26 7.74 12.85
C PRO A 221 10.80 7.25 14.21
N SER A 222 10.47 6.01 14.59
CA SER A 222 11.11 5.42 15.77
C SER A 222 12.62 5.30 15.53
N PRO A 223 13.49 5.58 16.53
CA PRO A 223 14.89 5.22 16.43
C PRO A 223 15.03 3.73 16.09
N GLY A 224 15.77 3.40 15.03
CA GLY A 224 16.03 2.02 14.61
C GLY A 224 15.00 1.39 13.66
N SER A 225 14.21 2.22 12.95
CA SER A 225 13.41 1.76 11.79
C SER A 225 14.29 1.59 10.55
#